data_AF-A0A930L3D4-F1
#
_entry.id   AF-A0A930L3D4-F1
#
_cell.length_a   1.000
_cell.length_b   1.000
_cell.length_c   1.000
_cell.angle_alpha   90.00
_cell.angle_beta   90.00
_cell.angle_gamma   90.00
#
_symmetry.space_group_name_H-M   'P 1'
#
loop_
_entity.id
_entity.type
_entity.pdbx_description
1 polymer ?
#
loop_
_entity_poly.entity_id
_entity_poly.type
_entity_poly.pdbx_seq_one_letter_code
_entity_poly.pdbx_strand_id
1 'polypeptide(L)'
;MAQSINSNARASRQKKKVAEAFESGAEKHAIDPAEYTRSLPAKARAIQRRKGTKSTIYTLRGTEQQKRLVAFAAEQEDTSAQKIYAQIFDILEEKYGSEVPLDPTL
;
A
#
# COMPACT_ATOMS: atom_id res chain seq x y z
N MET A 1 58.76 12.21 4.04
CA MET A 1 57.31 12.56 4.07
C MET A 1 56.48 11.80 3.03
N ALA A 2 56.82 10.54 2.68
CA ALA A 2 56.09 9.76 1.65
C ALA A 2 55.12 8.70 2.21
N GLN A 3 55.15 8.44 3.52
CA GLN A 3 54.36 7.35 4.13
C GLN A 3 52.92 7.76 4.52
N SER A 4 52.63 9.05 4.72
CA SER A 4 51.31 9.54 5.16
C SER A 4 50.25 9.62 4.05
N ILE A 5 50.67 9.71 2.79
CA ILE A 5 49.75 9.80 1.63
C ILE A 5 49.08 8.43 1.38
N ASN A 6 49.78 7.34 1.68
CA ASN A 6 49.33 5.97 1.38
C ASN A 6 48.36 5.41 2.44
N SER A 7 48.42 5.90 3.69
CA SER A 7 47.50 5.50 4.77
C SER A 7 46.10 6.04 4.55
N ASN A 8 45.98 7.30 4.13
CA ASN A 8 44.68 7.94 3.86
C ASN A 8 43.94 7.31 2.67
N ALA A 9 44.67 6.94 1.61
CA ALA A 9 44.12 6.25 0.45
C ALA A 9 43.63 4.81 0.81
N ARG A 10 44.36 4.10 1.68
CA ARG A 10 43.95 2.78 2.19
C ARG A 10 42.73 2.86 3.10
N ALA A 11 42.69 3.83 4.02
CA ALA A 11 41.55 4.05 4.90
C ALA A 11 40.27 4.41 4.11
N SER A 12 40.39 5.23 3.06
CA SER A 12 39.31 5.55 2.13
C SER A 12 38.77 4.31 1.39
N ARG A 13 39.67 3.49 0.83
CA ARG A 13 39.29 2.24 0.14
C ARG A 13 38.66 1.21 1.09
N GLN A 14 39.11 1.15 2.33
CA GLN A 14 38.59 0.23 3.33
C GLN A 14 37.20 0.67 3.81
N LYS A 15 36.96 1.97 3.99
CA LYS A 15 35.62 2.52 4.25
C LYS A 15 34.65 2.25 3.09
N LYS A 16 35.11 2.40 1.83
CA LYS A 16 34.30 2.10 0.65
C LYS A 16 33.90 0.62 0.58
N LYS A 17 34.84 -0.30 0.85
CA LYS A 17 34.54 -1.74 0.91
C LYS A 17 33.59 -2.13 2.03
N VAL A 18 33.66 -1.45 3.18
CA VAL A 18 32.74 -1.71 4.31
C VAL A 18 31.32 -1.19 3.98
N ALA A 19 31.20 -0.05 3.31
CA ALA A 19 29.92 0.44 2.82
C ALA A 19 29.33 -0.48 1.74
N GLU A 20 30.13 -0.91 0.77
CA GLU A 20 29.70 -1.87 -0.26
C GLU A 20 29.31 -3.23 0.35
N ALA A 21 30.03 -3.71 1.37
CA ALA A 21 29.70 -4.95 2.08
C ALA A 21 28.42 -4.83 2.94
N PHE A 22 28.14 -3.64 3.48
CA PHE A 22 26.90 -3.36 4.21
C PHE A 22 25.70 -3.30 3.26
N GLU A 23 25.85 -2.67 2.10
CA GLU A 23 24.83 -2.62 1.04
C GLU A 23 24.58 -3.99 0.41
N SER A 24 25.61 -4.84 0.28
CA SER A 24 25.48 -6.19 -0.26
C SER A 24 25.01 -7.23 0.77
N GLY A 25 25.20 -6.97 2.06
CA GLY A 25 24.80 -7.85 3.16
C GLY A 25 23.35 -7.66 3.62
N ALA A 26 22.70 -6.57 3.22
CA ALA A 26 21.26 -6.42 3.34
C ALA A 26 20.58 -7.28 2.27
N GLU A 27 20.40 -8.57 2.57
CA GLU A 27 19.48 -9.42 1.82
C GLU A 27 18.15 -8.68 1.71
N LYS A 28 17.82 -8.21 0.51
CA LYS A 28 16.50 -7.69 0.20
C LYS A 28 15.56 -8.90 0.26
N HIS A 29 15.06 -9.22 1.45
CA HIS A 29 13.93 -10.13 1.56
C HIS A 29 12.79 -9.48 0.80
N ALA A 30 12.58 -9.92 -0.44
CA ALA A 30 11.40 -9.57 -1.20
C ALA A 30 10.23 -10.22 -0.45
N ILE A 31 9.59 -9.42 0.41
CA ILE A 31 8.42 -9.88 1.16
C ILE A 31 7.38 -10.25 0.11
N ASP A 32 6.88 -11.50 0.14
CA ASP A 32 5.80 -11.92 -0.73
C ASP A 32 4.61 -10.95 -0.51
N PRO A 33 4.16 -10.23 -1.56
CA PRO A 33 3.04 -9.31 -1.45
C PRO A 33 1.78 -9.96 -0.85
N ALA A 34 1.57 -11.27 -1.08
CA ALA A 34 0.46 -12.01 -0.49
C ALA A 34 0.63 -12.18 1.03
N GLU A 35 1.82 -12.58 1.50
CA GLU A 35 2.10 -12.70 2.93
C GLU A 35 2.04 -11.35 3.64
N TYR A 36 2.60 -10.30 3.04
CA TYR A 36 2.50 -8.93 3.54
C TYR A 36 1.03 -8.51 3.70
N THR A 37 0.22 -8.76 2.68
CA THR A 37 -1.21 -8.41 2.70
C THR A 37 -1.97 -9.12 3.82
N ARG A 38 -1.72 -10.42 4.02
CA ARG A 38 -2.34 -11.21 5.08
C ARG A 38 -1.93 -10.75 6.49
N SER A 39 -0.74 -10.20 6.62
CA SER A 39 -0.24 -9.68 7.91
C SER A 39 -0.93 -8.39 8.38
N LEU A 40 -1.57 -7.65 7.45
CA LEU A 40 -2.19 -6.36 7.75
C LEU A 40 -3.64 -6.50 8.22
N PRO A 41 -4.12 -5.63 9.12
CA PRO A 41 -5.54 -5.53 9.43
C PRO A 41 -6.32 -4.95 8.23
N ALA A 42 -7.60 -5.30 8.11
CA ALA A 42 -8.47 -4.87 6.99
C ALA A 42 -8.45 -3.36 6.77
N LYS A 43 -8.51 -2.56 7.84
CA LYS A 43 -8.45 -1.09 7.76
C LYS A 43 -7.14 -0.59 7.14
N ALA A 44 -6.00 -1.23 7.43
CA ALA A 44 -4.72 -0.85 6.85
C ALA A 44 -4.66 -1.19 5.34
N ARG A 45 -5.14 -2.38 4.95
CA ARG A 45 -5.27 -2.75 3.53
C ARG A 45 -6.16 -1.79 2.76
N ALA A 46 -7.31 -1.43 3.32
CA ALA A 46 -8.24 -0.46 2.73
C ALA A 46 -7.59 0.92 2.52
N ILE A 47 -6.74 1.38 3.45
CA ILE A 47 -5.97 2.63 3.29
C ILE A 47 -4.98 2.49 2.15
N GLN A 48 -4.25 1.37 2.07
CA GLN A 48 -3.24 1.15 1.04
C GLN A 48 -3.86 1.08 -0.36
N ARG A 49 -4.96 0.35 -0.56
CA ARG A 49 -5.68 0.32 -1.85
C ARG A 49 -6.19 1.70 -2.28
N ARG A 50 -6.58 2.55 -1.33
CA ARG A 50 -7.04 3.91 -1.63
C ARG A 50 -5.94 4.83 -2.16
N LYS A 51 -4.66 4.50 -2.00
CA LYS A 51 -3.52 5.28 -2.54
C LYS A 51 -3.33 5.10 -4.05
N GLY A 52 -3.89 4.04 -4.64
CA GLY A 52 -3.75 3.78 -6.07
C GLY A 52 -4.43 4.83 -6.97
N THR A 53 -4.00 4.85 -8.23
CA THR A 53 -4.59 5.69 -9.29
C THR A 53 -6.10 5.46 -9.38
N LYS A 54 -6.87 6.56 -9.41
CA LYS A 54 -8.34 6.50 -9.47
C LYS A 54 -8.80 6.13 -10.88
N SER A 55 -9.70 5.17 -10.98
CA SER A 55 -10.38 4.78 -12.21
C SER A 55 -11.85 4.45 -11.92
N THR A 56 -12.70 4.56 -12.94
CA THR A 56 -14.09 4.11 -12.84
C THR A 56 -14.11 2.59 -12.77
N ILE A 57 -14.56 2.03 -11.65
CA ILE A 57 -14.57 0.58 -11.43
C ILE A 57 -15.80 -0.07 -12.10
N TYR A 58 -17.01 0.41 -11.79
CA TYR A 58 -18.26 -0.14 -12.35
C TYR A 58 -19.44 0.81 -12.16
N THR A 59 -20.44 0.74 -13.05
CA THR A 59 -21.70 1.48 -12.92
C THR A 59 -22.77 0.60 -12.28
N LEU A 60 -23.29 1.02 -11.12
CA LEU A 60 -24.32 0.26 -10.41
C LEU A 60 -25.67 0.36 -11.13
N ARG A 61 -26.30 -0.79 -11.38
CA ARG A 61 -27.70 -0.88 -11.81
C ARG A 61 -28.56 -1.25 -10.61
N GLY A 62 -29.71 -0.63 -10.48
CA GLY A 62 -30.64 -0.90 -9.41
C GLY A 62 -32.06 -0.44 -9.76
N THR A 63 -32.99 -0.74 -8.87
CA THR A 63 -34.38 -0.27 -8.96
C THR A 63 -34.51 1.17 -8.47
N GLU A 64 -35.61 1.85 -8.83
CA GLU A 64 -35.91 3.18 -8.29
C GLU A 64 -36.04 3.19 -6.75
N GLN A 65 -36.50 2.08 -6.14
CA GLN A 65 -36.56 1.97 -4.69
C GLN A 65 -35.17 1.90 -4.05
N GLN A 66 -34.23 1.17 -4.67
CA GLN A 66 -32.84 1.13 -4.21
C GLN A 66 -32.16 2.51 -4.33
N LYS A 67 -32.45 3.24 -5.41
CA LYS A 67 -31.97 4.63 -5.56
C LYS A 67 -32.47 5.54 -4.45
N ARG A 68 -33.77 5.45 -4.10
CA ARG A 68 -34.36 6.22 -2.99
C ARG A 68 -33.74 5.86 -1.65
N LEU A 69 -33.49 4.57 -1.41
CA LEU A 69 -32.83 4.11 -0.19
C LEU A 69 -31.45 4.73 -0.03
N VAL A 70 -30.64 4.74 -1.09
CA VAL A 70 -29.30 5.36 -1.05
C VAL A 70 -29.38 6.87 -0.84
N ALA A 71 -30.33 7.55 -1.49
CA ALA A 71 -30.54 8.98 -1.29
C ALA A 71 -30.91 9.30 0.17
N PHE A 72 -31.82 8.52 0.75
CA PHE A 72 -32.19 8.65 2.16
C PHE A 72 -30.99 8.41 3.08
N ALA A 73 -30.21 7.35 2.86
CA ALA A 73 -29.01 7.07 3.66
C ALA A 73 -27.97 8.20 3.58
N ALA A 74 -27.75 8.75 2.38
CA ALA A 74 -26.84 9.86 2.17
C ALA A 74 -27.27 11.13 2.93
N GLU A 75 -28.58 11.41 2.98
CA GLU A 75 -29.14 12.52 3.76
C GLU A 75 -28.97 12.31 5.27
N GLN A 76 -29.26 11.10 5.78
CA GLN A 76 -29.10 10.80 7.21
C GLN A 76 -27.65 10.85 7.69
N GLU A 77 -26.70 10.46 6.84
CA GLU A 77 -25.26 10.45 7.15
C GLU A 77 -24.54 11.76 6.77
N ASP A 78 -25.27 12.78 6.30
CA ASP A 78 -24.71 14.06 5.80
C ASP A 78 -23.52 13.86 4.83
N THR A 79 -23.75 13.01 3.83
CA THR A 79 -22.68 12.52 2.95
C THR A 79 -23.16 12.34 1.51
N SER A 80 -22.25 12.04 0.58
CA SER A 80 -22.63 11.81 -0.81
C SER A 80 -23.05 10.35 -1.04
N ALA A 81 -23.97 10.11 -1.98
CA ALA A 81 -24.32 8.76 -2.40
C ALA A 81 -23.09 7.94 -2.86
N GLN A 82 -22.09 8.60 -3.44
CA GLN A 82 -20.82 7.94 -3.79
C GLN A 82 -20.06 7.44 -2.56
N LYS A 83 -20.07 8.17 -1.45
CA LYS A 83 -19.47 7.72 -0.19
C LYS A 83 -20.26 6.56 0.42
N ILE A 84 -21.59 6.56 0.32
CA ILE A 84 -22.43 5.41 0.70
C ILE A 84 -22.01 4.17 -0.12
N TYR A 85 -21.92 4.29 -1.44
CA TYR A 85 -21.46 3.17 -2.27
C TYR A 85 -20.04 2.72 -1.96
N ALA A 86 -19.15 3.64 -1.59
CA ALA A 86 -17.77 3.30 -1.25
C ALA A 86 -17.64 2.37 -0.04
N GLN A 87 -18.66 2.32 0.84
CA GLN A 87 -18.70 1.38 1.98
C GLN A 87 -18.68 -0.09 1.52
N ILE A 88 -19.04 -0.38 0.26
CA ILE A 88 -18.90 -1.74 -0.29
C ILE A 88 -17.45 -2.25 -0.20
N PHE A 89 -16.46 -1.35 -0.33
CA PHE A 89 -15.06 -1.74 -0.28
C PHE A 89 -14.62 -2.11 1.14
N ASP A 90 -15.22 -1.54 2.17
CA ASP A 90 -14.95 -1.94 3.55
C ASP A 90 -15.46 -3.37 3.79
N ILE A 91 -16.67 -3.69 3.30
CA ILE A 91 -17.24 -5.04 3.35
C ILE A 91 -16.36 -6.05 2.58
N LEU A 92 -15.87 -5.67 1.40
CA LEU A 92 -14.98 -6.52 0.60
C LEU A 92 -13.62 -6.73 1.27
N GLU A 93 -13.07 -5.70 1.92
CA GLU A 93 -11.80 -5.79 2.66
C GLU A 93 -11.88 -6.72 3.87
N GLU A 94 -13.01 -6.71 4.57
CA GLU A 94 -13.27 -7.63 5.67
C GLU A 94 -13.40 -9.08 5.20
N LYS A 95 -14.16 -9.31 4.12
CA LYS A 95 -14.46 -10.67 3.65
C LYS A 95 -13.35 -11.31 2.82
N TYR A 96 -12.69 -10.52 1.98
CA TYR A 96 -11.80 -11.01 0.92
C TYR A 96 -10.47 -10.28 0.85
N GLY A 97 -10.30 -9.20 1.63
CA GLY A 97 -9.15 -8.32 1.52
C GLY A 97 -7.79 -8.98 1.75
N SER A 98 -7.74 -10.04 2.58
CA SER A 98 -6.51 -10.79 2.86
C SER A 98 -6.04 -11.66 1.69
N GLU A 99 -6.96 -12.10 0.83
CA GLU A 99 -6.66 -13.02 -0.27
C GLU A 99 -6.31 -12.32 -1.58
N VAL A 100 -6.56 -11.02 -1.66
CA VAL A 100 -6.20 -10.21 -2.83
C VAL A 100 -4.92 -9.46 -2.50
N PRO A 101 -3.76 -9.77 -3.11
CA PRO A 101 -2.51 -9.07 -2.80
C PRO A 101 -2.63 -7.55 -2.99
N LEU A 102 -1.96 -6.79 -2.14
CA LEU A 102 -1.69 -5.37 -2.35
C LEU A 102 -0.59 -5.24 -3.40
N ASP A 103 -0.71 -4.20 -4.23
CA ASP A 103 0.35 -3.85 -5.16
C ASP A 103 1.51 -3.19 -4.38
N PRO A 104 2.72 -3.77 -4.40
CA PRO A 104 3.88 -3.23 -3.68
C PRO A 104 4.46 -1.96 -4.33
N THR A 105 3.95 -1.55 -5.50
CA THR A 105 4.43 -0.36 -6.24
C THR A 105 3.64 0.92 -5.94
N LEU A 106 2.59 0.83 -5.11
CA LEU A 106 1.69 1.93 -4.72
C LEU A 106 2.04 2.60 -3.39
#